data_AF-A0A917H9R7-F1
#
_entry.id   AF-A0A917H9R7-F1
#
_cell.length_a   1.000
_cell.length_b   1.000
_cell.length_c   1.000
_cell.angle_alpha   90.00
_cell.angle_beta   90.00
_cell.angle_gamma   90.00
#
_symmetry.space_group_name_H-M   'P 1'
#
loop_
_entity.id
_entity.type
_entity.pdbx_description
1 polymer ?
#
loop_
_entity_poly.entity_id
_entity_poly.type
_entity_poly.pdbx_seq_one_letter_code
_entity_poly.pdbx_strand_id
1 'polypeptide(L)'
;MKPATTRRSPWAPPARFRGWLAALAAGSAVLAGCGEPVPPEPVDPSASTRPPSASSGPGSPVPPAHGPWGAHGTRDEACAAVAADVLTLSLLPSSLPVSRHVEDVQRVEDQVETMVDAAPPPLVAEYARVQLMVDSYGEDLAAEPSPTAGPSVSAERRFDDRALEESLDAIRAWLTQTCQDRR
;
A
#
# COMPACT_ATOMS: atom_id res chain seq x y z
N MET A 1 -25.50 27.58 50.44
CA MET A 1 -25.63 28.34 49.18
C MET A 1 -24.71 27.71 48.13
N LYS A 2 -25.32 27.21 47.04
CA LYS A 2 -24.84 26.85 45.69
C LYS A 2 -23.48 26.13 45.47
N PRO A 3 -23.48 24.91 44.89
CA PRO A 3 -22.28 24.30 44.29
C PRO A 3 -22.01 24.86 42.88
N ALA A 4 -20.73 25.08 42.57
CA ALA A 4 -20.26 25.48 41.24
C ALA A 4 -20.11 24.26 40.32
N THR A 5 -21.09 24.09 39.44
CA THR A 5 -21.07 23.18 38.30
C THR A 5 -20.32 23.87 37.15
N THR A 6 -19.15 23.35 36.76
CA THR A 6 -18.50 23.73 35.49
C THR A 6 -18.47 22.52 34.55
N ARG A 7 -19.04 22.77 33.36
CA ARG A 7 -19.41 21.84 32.30
C ARG A 7 -18.23 21.10 31.68
N ARG A 8 -18.49 19.83 31.36
CA ARG A 8 -17.80 19.03 30.34
C ARG A 8 -17.96 19.68 28.97
N SER A 9 -16.85 19.86 28.25
CA SER A 9 -16.88 20.12 26.80
C SER A 9 -16.68 18.78 26.07
N PRO A 10 -17.63 18.33 25.24
CA PRO A 10 -17.43 17.22 24.33
C PRO A 10 -16.62 17.70 23.12
N TRP A 11 -15.44 17.11 22.91
CA TRP A 11 -14.73 17.24 21.63
C TRP A 11 -15.57 16.57 20.54
N ALA A 12 -15.97 17.37 19.56
CA ALA A 12 -16.65 16.92 18.35
C ALA A 12 -15.60 16.60 17.27
N PRO A 13 -15.75 15.52 16.49
CA PRO A 13 -14.87 15.23 15.36
C PRO A 13 -15.18 16.16 14.17
N PRO A 14 -14.18 16.55 13.36
CA PRO A 14 -14.40 17.31 12.15
C PRO A 14 -15.16 16.50 11.09
N ALA A 15 -15.97 17.23 10.34
CA ALA A 15 -16.98 16.74 9.42
C ALA A 15 -16.40 16.08 8.16
N ARG A 16 -17.16 15.10 7.68
CA ARG A 16 -17.04 14.41 6.40
C ARG A 16 -17.08 15.41 5.24
N PHE A 17 -15.98 15.55 4.50
CA PHE A 17 -16.02 16.10 3.15
C PHE A 17 -16.44 15.02 2.16
N ARG A 18 -17.74 14.99 1.87
CA ARG A 18 -18.29 14.38 0.65
C ARG A 18 -18.26 15.43 -0.45
N GLY A 19 -17.45 15.22 -1.48
CA GLY A 19 -18.01 15.32 -2.82
C GLY A 19 -17.10 15.75 -3.97
N TRP A 20 -16.93 14.78 -4.88
CA TRP A 20 -16.98 14.89 -6.35
C TRP A 20 -15.85 15.64 -7.07
N LEU A 21 -15.13 14.88 -7.92
CA LEU A 21 -14.95 15.07 -9.38
C LEU A 21 -14.28 13.77 -9.89
N ALA A 22 -15.00 12.91 -10.62
CA ALA A 22 -15.18 12.92 -12.08
C ALA A 22 -13.95 12.40 -12.85
N ALA A 23 -14.08 11.15 -13.30
CA ALA A 23 -13.70 10.61 -14.60
C ALA A 23 -12.36 11.05 -15.23
N LEU A 24 -11.39 10.13 -15.26
CA LEU A 24 -10.59 9.90 -16.46
C LEU A 24 -10.47 8.39 -16.71
N ALA A 25 -11.05 8.00 -17.83
CA ALA A 25 -11.06 6.65 -18.36
C ALA A 25 -9.75 6.33 -19.08
N ALA A 26 -9.35 5.06 -18.94
CA ALA A 26 -8.70 4.19 -19.92
C ALA A 26 -7.59 4.76 -20.82
N GLY A 27 -6.37 4.26 -20.60
CA GLY A 27 -5.24 4.39 -21.51
C GLY A 27 -4.40 3.11 -21.55
N SER A 28 -5.00 1.97 -21.91
CA SER A 28 -4.25 0.79 -22.31
C SER A 28 -3.75 0.97 -23.74
N ALA A 29 -2.50 1.40 -23.90
CA ALA A 29 -1.82 1.37 -25.20
C ALA A 29 -1.16 -0.01 -25.38
N VAL A 30 -1.74 -0.77 -26.29
CA VAL A 30 -1.33 -2.11 -26.72
C VAL A 30 -0.08 -1.98 -27.62
N LEU A 31 0.93 -2.80 -27.36
CA LEU A 31 2.07 -3.03 -28.26
C LEU A 31 1.59 -3.81 -29.49
N ALA A 32 1.49 -3.15 -30.64
CA ALA A 32 1.47 -3.75 -31.99
C ALA A 32 2.15 -2.73 -32.92
N GLY A 33 3.32 -3.02 -33.48
CA GLY A 33 3.42 -3.87 -34.67
C GLY A 33 3.20 -3.00 -35.91
N CYS A 34 4.29 -2.60 -36.57
CA CYS A 34 4.25 -1.83 -37.82
C CYS A 34 3.56 -2.65 -38.92
N GLY A 35 2.39 -2.20 -39.37
CA GLY A 35 1.64 -2.79 -40.47
C GLY A 35 0.79 -1.73 -41.18
N GLU A 36 1.12 -1.53 -42.45
CA GLU A 36 0.58 -0.65 -43.50
C GLU A 36 -0.95 -0.39 -43.50
N PRO A 37 -1.43 0.85 -43.76
CA PRO A 37 -2.86 1.16 -43.76
C PRO A 37 -3.56 0.85 -45.10
N VAL A 38 -4.65 0.07 -45.03
CA VAL A 38 -5.65 -0.11 -46.11
C VAL A 38 -6.92 0.66 -45.72
N PRO A 39 -7.54 1.46 -46.62
CA PRO A 39 -8.73 2.26 -46.31
C PRO A 39 -10.02 1.42 -46.31
N PRO A 40 -10.94 1.57 -45.33
CA PRO A 40 -12.27 0.97 -45.41
C PRO A 40 -13.30 1.89 -46.07
N GLU A 41 -14.17 1.27 -46.88
CA GLU A 41 -15.37 1.81 -47.52
C GLU A 41 -16.53 2.02 -46.51
N PRO A 42 -17.57 2.83 -46.85
CA PRO A 42 -18.63 3.22 -45.93
C PRO A 42 -19.76 2.18 -45.87
N VAL A 43 -20.18 1.79 -44.66
CA VAL A 43 -21.39 0.99 -44.43
C VAL A 43 -22.29 1.63 -43.37
N ASP A 44 -23.57 1.77 -43.74
CA ASP A 44 -24.70 2.29 -42.97
C ASP A 44 -24.96 1.55 -41.65
N PRO A 45 -25.39 2.26 -40.58
CA PRO A 45 -25.86 1.63 -39.35
C PRO A 45 -27.36 1.34 -39.41
N SER A 46 -27.73 0.07 -39.56
CA SER A 46 -29.02 -0.44 -39.08
C SER A 46 -28.91 -1.90 -38.67
N ALA A 47 -28.70 -2.13 -37.38
CA ALA A 47 -29.16 -3.34 -36.71
C ALA A 47 -29.23 -3.10 -35.19
N SER A 48 -30.45 -2.91 -34.70
CA SER A 48 -30.80 -3.07 -33.29
C SER A 48 -30.44 -4.48 -32.82
N THR A 49 -29.65 -4.59 -31.75
CA THR A 49 -29.68 -5.74 -30.84
C THR A 49 -29.53 -5.21 -29.42
N ARG A 50 -30.58 -5.41 -28.64
CA ARG A 50 -30.72 -4.98 -27.24
C ARG A 50 -30.00 -5.97 -26.33
N PRO A 51 -29.02 -5.59 -25.49
CA PRO A 51 -28.53 -6.47 -24.44
C PRO A 51 -29.52 -6.51 -23.25
N PRO A 52 -29.59 -7.64 -22.50
CA PRO A 52 -30.41 -7.74 -21.30
C PRO A 52 -29.86 -6.84 -20.19
N SER A 53 -30.77 -6.19 -19.48
CA SER A 53 -30.47 -5.45 -18.25
C SER A 53 -29.93 -6.40 -17.17
N ALA A 54 -28.62 -6.40 -16.94
CA ALA A 54 -28.08 -6.79 -15.65
C ALA A 54 -28.08 -5.54 -14.76
N SER A 55 -28.98 -5.54 -13.76
CA SER A 55 -29.01 -4.52 -12.73
C SER A 55 -27.79 -4.67 -11.83
N SER A 56 -26.73 -3.91 -12.11
CA SER A 56 -25.68 -3.65 -11.12
C SER A 56 -26.19 -2.55 -10.19
N GLY A 57 -26.81 -2.95 -9.08
CA GLY A 57 -27.05 -2.04 -7.97
C GLY A 57 -25.72 -1.48 -7.44
N PRO A 58 -25.74 -0.35 -6.71
CA PRO A 58 -24.57 0.14 -6.01
C PRO A 58 -24.11 -0.95 -5.04
N GLY A 59 -22.95 -1.55 -5.33
CA GLY A 59 -22.36 -2.61 -4.53
C GLY A 59 -22.20 -2.12 -3.09
N SER A 60 -22.77 -2.86 -2.16
CA SER A 60 -22.40 -2.81 -0.76
C SER A 60 -20.87 -2.86 -0.64
N PRO A 61 -20.25 -2.17 0.34
CA PRO A 61 -18.84 -2.39 0.62
C PRO A 61 -18.64 -3.89 0.82
N VAL A 62 -17.90 -4.50 -0.11
CA VAL A 62 -17.49 -5.90 0.04
C VAL A 62 -16.70 -5.91 1.34
N PRO A 63 -17.14 -6.64 2.38
CA PRO A 63 -16.33 -6.79 3.58
C PRO A 63 -14.97 -7.30 3.12
N PRO A 64 -13.84 -6.85 3.69
CA PRO A 64 -12.54 -7.40 3.33
C PRO A 64 -12.66 -8.90 3.42
N ALA A 65 -12.51 -9.57 2.28
CA ALA A 65 -12.59 -11.00 2.23
C ALA A 65 -11.37 -11.47 3.01
N HIS A 66 -11.52 -11.79 4.30
CA HIS A 66 -10.46 -12.37 5.12
C HIS A 66 -10.21 -13.82 4.70
N GLY A 67 -9.95 -14.01 3.40
CA GLY A 67 -9.58 -15.27 2.82
C GLY A 67 -8.11 -15.57 3.10
N PRO A 68 -7.62 -16.72 2.65
CA PRO A 68 -6.21 -17.10 2.80
C PRO A 68 -5.23 -16.14 2.11
N TRP A 69 -5.74 -15.22 1.29
CA TRP A 69 -4.99 -14.28 0.46
C TRP A 69 -5.02 -12.84 0.97
N GLY A 70 -5.50 -12.59 2.20
CA GLY A 70 -5.59 -11.23 2.73
C GLY A 70 -6.63 -10.41 1.96
N ALA A 71 -6.31 -9.15 1.64
CA ALA A 71 -7.22 -8.29 0.88
C ALA A 71 -7.33 -8.67 -0.61
N HIS A 72 -6.55 -9.64 -1.09
CA HIS A 72 -6.50 -10.04 -2.49
C HIS A 72 -7.61 -11.05 -2.82
N GLY A 73 -8.23 -10.91 -4.00
CA GLY A 73 -9.32 -11.77 -4.43
C GLY A 73 -8.87 -13.17 -4.86
N THR A 74 -7.61 -13.32 -5.29
CA THR A 74 -7.05 -14.59 -5.78
C THR A 74 -5.62 -14.82 -5.33
N ARG A 75 -5.17 -16.08 -5.39
CA ARG A 75 -3.77 -16.48 -5.17
C ARG A 75 -2.81 -15.71 -6.08
N ASP A 76 -3.15 -15.61 -7.36
CA ASP A 76 -2.29 -14.99 -8.38
C ASP A 76 -2.12 -13.49 -8.10
N GLU A 77 -3.19 -12.82 -7.70
CA GLU A 77 -3.17 -11.42 -7.27
C GLU A 77 -2.33 -11.21 -6.02
N ALA A 78 -2.50 -12.05 -4.99
CA ALA A 78 -1.68 -11.99 -3.78
C ALA A 78 -0.20 -12.23 -4.06
N CYS A 79 0.12 -13.23 -4.87
CA CYS A 79 1.49 -13.54 -5.27
C CYS A 79 2.15 -12.36 -6.00
N ALA A 80 1.42 -11.70 -6.91
CA ALA A 80 1.93 -10.55 -7.63
C ALA A 80 2.12 -9.33 -6.72
N ALA A 81 1.16 -9.06 -5.83
CA ALA A 81 1.23 -7.97 -4.87
C ALA A 81 2.40 -8.14 -3.89
N VAL A 82 2.51 -9.30 -3.23
CA VAL A 82 3.60 -9.60 -2.29
C VAL A 82 4.97 -9.55 -2.98
N ALA A 83 5.07 -10.00 -4.23
CA ALA A 83 6.33 -9.86 -4.99
C ALA A 83 6.70 -8.39 -5.27
N ALA A 84 5.72 -7.54 -5.54
CA ALA A 84 5.94 -6.10 -5.70
C ALA A 84 6.33 -5.43 -4.37
N ASP A 85 5.75 -5.87 -3.25
CA ASP A 85 6.13 -5.39 -1.94
C ASP A 85 7.58 -5.73 -1.60
N VAL A 86 8.03 -6.97 -1.86
CA VAL A 86 9.45 -7.35 -1.63
C VAL A 86 10.40 -6.42 -2.37
N LEU A 87 10.09 -6.06 -3.62
CA LEU A 87 10.89 -5.11 -4.39
C LEU A 87 10.87 -3.72 -3.73
N THR A 88 9.69 -3.24 -3.35
CA THR A 88 9.52 -1.94 -2.71
C THR A 88 10.29 -1.87 -1.38
N LEU A 89 10.14 -2.88 -0.54
CA LEU A 89 10.78 -2.96 0.77
C LEU A 89 12.31 -3.12 0.66
N SER A 90 12.81 -3.83 -0.36
CA SER A 90 14.26 -3.97 -0.60
C SER A 90 14.97 -2.64 -0.90
N LEU A 91 14.22 -1.60 -1.27
CA LEU A 91 14.76 -0.28 -1.55
C LEU A 91 14.88 0.61 -0.29
N LEU A 92 14.24 0.23 0.83
CA LEU A 92 14.22 1.03 2.06
C LEU A 92 15.61 1.42 2.58
N PRO A 93 16.59 0.50 2.66
CA PRO A 93 17.95 0.83 3.09
C PRO A 93 18.60 1.95 2.29
N SER A 94 18.25 2.05 1.01
CA SER A 94 18.82 3.04 0.10
C SER A 94 18.00 4.34 0.07
N SER A 95 16.68 4.27 0.29
CA SER A 95 15.81 5.44 0.19
C SER A 95 15.75 6.26 1.49
N LEU A 96 15.66 5.60 2.65
CA LEU A 96 15.47 6.27 3.94
C LEU A 96 16.64 7.19 4.36
N PRO A 97 17.91 6.83 4.13
CA PRO A 97 19.04 7.71 4.45
C PRO A 97 19.17 8.91 3.51
N VAL A 98 18.59 8.83 2.30
CA VAL A 98 18.63 9.92 1.31
C VAL A 98 17.65 11.02 1.68
N SER A 99 16.45 10.66 2.11
CA SER A 99 15.43 11.63 2.48
C SER A 99 15.80 12.45 3.72
N ARG A 100 16.36 11.85 4.78
CA ARG A 100 16.69 12.53 6.07
C ARG A 100 15.56 13.37 6.70
N HIS A 101 14.35 13.28 6.17
CA HIS A 101 13.18 14.05 6.57
C HIS A 101 12.17 13.10 7.20
N VAL A 102 11.64 13.48 8.37
CA VAL A 102 10.65 12.69 9.10
C VAL A 102 9.40 12.48 8.25
N GLU A 103 9.00 13.49 7.46
CA GLU A 103 7.84 13.44 6.58
C GLU A 103 7.94 12.34 5.49
N ASP A 104 9.16 12.04 5.04
CA ASP A 104 9.36 10.96 4.07
C ASP A 104 9.35 9.59 4.73
N VAL A 105 9.85 9.46 5.97
CA VAL A 105 9.76 8.22 6.74
C VAL A 105 8.30 7.90 7.08
N GLN A 106 7.53 8.91 7.50
CA GLN A 106 6.10 8.78 7.75
C GLN A 106 5.32 8.30 6.51
N ARG A 107 5.67 8.78 5.32
CA ARG A 107 5.08 8.26 4.07
C ARG A 107 5.39 6.78 3.84
N VAL A 108 6.59 6.35 4.20
CA VAL A 108 6.97 4.93 4.13
C VAL A 108 6.21 4.12 5.19
N GLU A 109 6.07 4.63 6.41
CA GLU A 109 5.28 4.00 7.47
C GLU A 109 3.83 3.76 7.01
N ASP A 110 3.17 4.79 6.46
CA ASP A 110 1.81 4.69 5.90
C ASP A 110 1.74 3.63 4.77
N GLN A 111 2.78 3.57 3.94
CA GLN A 111 2.85 2.60 2.85
C GLN A 111 3.00 1.17 3.39
N VAL A 112 3.84 0.96 4.41
CA VAL A 112 4.01 -0.36 5.04
C VAL A 112 2.76 -0.76 5.81
N GLU A 113 2.06 0.17 6.47
CA GLU A 113 0.77 -0.09 7.11
C GLU A 113 -0.26 -0.60 6.08
N THR A 114 -0.31 0.03 4.90
CA THR A 114 -1.15 -0.44 3.79
C THR A 114 -0.79 -1.87 3.35
N MET A 115 0.50 -2.21 3.32
CA MET A 115 0.95 -3.57 3.02
C MET A 115 0.52 -4.57 4.11
N VAL A 116 0.62 -4.19 5.38
CA VAL A 116 0.17 -5.01 6.53
C VAL A 116 -1.33 -5.30 6.43
N ASP A 117 -2.14 -4.28 6.14
CA ASP A 117 -3.60 -4.41 6.01
C ASP A 117 -4.02 -5.31 4.84
N ALA A 118 -3.24 -5.29 3.76
CA ALA A 118 -3.49 -6.12 2.58
C ALA A 118 -2.92 -7.54 2.70
N ALA A 119 -1.95 -7.75 3.60
CA ALA A 119 -1.12 -8.95 3.64
C ALA A 119 -1.93 -10.25 3.82
N PRO A 120 -1.52 -11.33 3.14
CA PRO A 120 -1.95 -12.67 3.51
C PRO A 120 -1.67 -12.95 5.00
N PRO A 121 -2.57 -13.66 5.72
CA PRO A 121 -2.40 -13.96 7.14
C PRO A 121 -1.02 -14.49 7.58
N PRO A 122 -0.35 -15.39 6.84
CA PRO A 122 0.98 -15.87 7.26
C PRO A 122 2.09 -14.82 7.17
N LEU A 123 1.88 -13.70 6.45
CA LEU A 123 2.88 -12.66 6.24
C LEU A 123 2.71 -11.44 7.14
N VAL A 124 1.54 -11.26 7.77
CA VAL A 124 1.23 -10.09 8.62
C VAL A 124 2.33 -9.83 9.66
N ALA A 125 2.86 -10.87 10.29
CA ALA A 125 3.91 -10.75 11.29
C ALA A 125 5.23 -10.19 10.73
N GLU A 126 5.59 -10.56 9.49
CA GLU A 126 6.83 -10.10 8.86
C GLU A 126 6.69 -8.65 8.38
N TYR A 127 5.54 -8.29 7.79
CA TYR A 127 5.26 -6.88 7.44
C TYR A 127 5.18 -5.98 8.68
N ALA A 128 4.59 -6.44 9.77
CA ALA A 128 4.56 -5.70 11.03
C ALA A 128 5.97 -5.50 11.62
N ARG A 129 6.87 -6.48 11.47
CA ARG A 129 8.28 -6.31 11.85
C ARG A 129 8.94 -5.22 11.02
N VAL A 130 8.67 -5.18 9.71
CA VAL A 130 9.16 -4.10 8.83
C VAL A 130 8.61 -2.74 9.26
N GLN A 131 7.32 -2.65 9.59
CA GLN A 131 6.71 -1.42 10.09
C GLN A 131 7.42 -0.90 11.34
N LEU A 132 7.71 -1.77 12.31
CA LEU A 132 8.43 -1.40 13.53
C LEU A 132 9.86 -0.91 13.26
N MET A 133 10.55 -1.45 12.24
CA MET A 133 11.88 -0.97 11.85
C MET A 133 11.83 0.44 11.25
N VAL A 134 10.81 0.71 10.42
CA VAL A 134 10.63 2.05 9.84
C VAL A 134 10.24 3.06 10.93
N ASP A 135 9.31 2.71 11.80
CA ASP A 135 8.86 3.52 12.95
C ASP A 135 10.03 3.88 13.88
N SER A 136 10.81 2.88 14.30
CA SER A 136 12.01 3.10 15.12
C SER A 136 13.02 4.05 14.45
N TYR A 137 13.19 3.94 13.13
CA TYR A 137 14.08 4.84 12.39
C TYR A 137 13.50 6.27 12.32
N GLY A 138 12.18 6.42 12.19
CA GLY A 138 11.48 7.70 12.24
C GLY A 138 11.62 8.39 13.59
N GLU A 139 11.47 7.64 14.68
CA GLU A 139 11.67 8.13 16.05
C GLU A 139 13.12 8.61 16.26
N ASP A 140 14.11 7.84 15.81
CA ASP A 140 15.52 8.21 15.89
C ASP A 140 15.85 9.48 15.08
N LEU A 141 15.19 9.69 13.94
CA LEU A 141 15.33 10.92 13.15
C LEU A 141 14.68 12.13 13.82
N ALA A 142 13.53 11.94 14.46
CA ALA A 142 12.81 13.00 15.16
C ALA A 142 13.48 13.41 16.48
N ALA A 143 14.30 12.53 17.07
CA ALA A 143 15.10 12.85 18.24
C ALA A 143 16.12 13.96 17.94
N GLU A 144 15.96 15.11 18.61
CA GLU A 144 16.92 16.23 18.54
C GLU A 144 18.34 15.74 18.91
N PRO A 145 19.37 16.05 18.09
CA PRO A 145 20.74 15.70 18.42
C PRO A 145 21.15 16.46 19.69
N SER A 146 21.22 15.74 20.80
CA SER A 146 21.60 16.34 22.07
C SER A 146 23.01 16.94 21.95
N PRO A 147 23.22 18.23 22.29
CA PRO A 147 24.51 18.91 22.09
C PRO A 147 25.66 18.35 22.96
N THR A 148 25.35 17.41 23.86
CA THR A 148 26.33 16.71 24.72
C THR A 148 26.68 15.30 24.18
N ALA A 149 25.97 14.83 23.15
CA ALA A 149 26.27 13.57 22.51
C ALA A 149 27.58 13.69 21.72
N GLY A 150 28.61 12.97 22.17
CA GLY A 150 29.85 12.85 21.42
C GLY A 150 29.62 12.27 20.00
N PRO A 151 30.66 12.21 19.15
CA PRO A 151 30.56 11.80 17.74
C PRO A 151 30.01 10.37 17.48
N SER A 152 29.65 9.61 18.52
CA SER A 152 29.12 8.25 18.44
C SER A 152 27.68 8.17 17.95
N VAL A 153 26.82 9.16 18.25
CA VAL A 153 25.36 9.04 18.00
C VAL A 153 24.98 9.18 16.53
N SER A 154 25.81 9.84 15.72
CA SER A 154 25.62 9.90 14.26
C SER A 154 25.89 8.56 13.57
N ALA A 155 26.53 7.59 14.25
CA ALA A 155 26.71 6.23 13.74
C ALA A 155 25.55 5.29 14.10
N GLU A 156 24.69 5.67 15.05
CA GLU A 156 23.56 4.88 15.58
C GLU A 156 22.27 5.09 14.78
N ARG A 157 22.11 6.21 14.07
CA ARG A 157 20.99 6.46 13.13
C ARG A 157 21.16 5.68 11.82
N ARG A 158 21.19 4.35 11.92
CA ARG A 158 21.24 3.46 10.76
C ARG A 158 20.00 2.59 10.78
N PHE A 159 19.39 2.47 9.61
CA PHE A 159 18.34 1.51 9.39
C PHE A 159 18.90 0.08 9.56
N ASP A 160 18.12 -0.82 10.16
CA ASP A 160 18.56 -2.20 10.40
C ASP A 160 18.39 -3.05 9.13
N ASP A 161 19.35 -2.91 8.22
CA ASP A 161 19.37 -3.63 6.93
C ASP A 161 19.31 -5.15 7.09
N ARG A 162 19.90 -5.66 8.18
CA ARG A 162 19.97 -7.11 8.44
C ARG A 162 18.62 -7.64 8.87
N ALA A 163 17.95 -6.97 9.81
CA ALA A 163 16.63 -7.38 10.26
C ALA A 163 15.58 -7.24 9.14
N LEU A 164 15.74 -6.25 8.25
CA LEU A 164 14.94 -6.16 7.03
C LEU A 164 15.15 -7.39 6.13
N GLU A 165 16.39 -7.74 5.82
CA GLU A 165 16.68 -8.88 4.94
C GLU A 165 16.14 -10.20 5.52
N GLU A 166 16.25 -10.41 6.83
CA GLU A 166 15.66 -11.58 7.52
C GLU A 166 14.13 -11.64 7.34
N SER A 167 13.46 -10.49 7.37
CA SER A 167 12.00 -10.38 7.15
C SER A 167 11.65 -10.62 5.67
N LEU A 168 12.44 -10.08 4.73
CA LEU A 168 12.27 -10.29 3.29
C LEU A 168 12.53 -11.74 2.88
N ASP A 169 13.45 -12.45 3.54
CA ASP A 169 13.68 -13.87 3.32
C ASP A 169 12.48 -14.73 3.68
N ALA A 170 11.81 -14.43 4.80
CA ALA A 170 10.58 -15.11 5.18
C ALA A 170 9.45 -14.87 4.15
N ILE A 171 9.31 -13.64 3.67
CA ILE A 171 8.31 -13.30 2.62
C ILE A 171 8.65 -14.00 1.29
N ARG A 172 9.93 -14.02 0.89
CA ARG A 172 10.39 -14.71 -0.33
C ARG A 172 10.20 -16.22 -0.22
N ALA A 173 10.45 -16.82 0.94
CA ALA A 173 10.19 -18.24 1.17
C ALA A 173 8.70 -18.57 1.01
N TRP A 174 7.81 -17.72 1.54
CA TRP A 174 6.38 -17.86 1.33
C TRP A 174 6.00 -17.75 -0.15
N LEU A 175 6.57 -16.81 -0.91
CA LEU A 175 6.34 -16.69 -2.35
C LEU A 175 6.80 -17.96 -3.09
N THR A 176 7.96 -18.50 -2.76
CA THR A 176 8.44 -19.75 -3.37
C THR A 176 7.49 -20.90 -3.10
N GLN A 177 7.16 -21.14 -1.83
CA GLN A 177 6.28 -22.23 -1.42
C GLN A 177 4.86 -22.07 -1.99
N THR A 178 4.32 -20.85 -1.91
CA THR A 178 2.90 -20.59 -2.17
C THR A 178 2.63 -20.17 -3.59
N CYS A 179 3.60 -19.72 -4.39
CA CYS A 179 3.33 -19.20 -5.74
C CYS A 179 3.96 -20.04 -6.86
N GLN A 180 4.95 -20.88 -6.54
CA GLN A 180 5.61 -21.73 -7.54
C GLN A 180 5.02 -23.15 -7.65
N ASP A 181 4.22 -23.59 -6.68
CA ASP A 181 3.44 -24.83 -6.74
C ASP A 181 2.25 -24.69 -7.70
N ARG A 182 2.53 -24.66 -9.00
CA ARG A 182 1.57 -24.66 -10.11
C ARG A 182 1.67 -25.90 -11.01
N ARG A 183 2.20 -27.02 -10.52
CA ARG A 183 2.22 -28.28 -11.30
C ARG A 183 1.03 -29.17 -10.98
#